data_AF-A0A7S3AKQ4-F1
#
_entry.id   AF-A0A7S3AKQ4-F1
#
_cell.length_a   1.000
_cell.length_b   1.000
_cell.length_c   1.000
_cell.angle_alpha   90.00
_cell.angle_beta   90.00
_cell.angle_gamma   90.00
#
_symmetry.space_group_name_H-M   'P 1'
#
loop_
_entity.id
_entity.type
_entity.pdbx_description
1 polymer ?
#
loop_
_entity_poly.entity_id
_entity_poly.type
_entity_poly.pdbx_seq_one_letter_code
_entity_poly.pdbx_strand_id
1 'polypeptide(L)'
;HASACWGAHCCSTARFCTPGFKPQGGRFRSKFCDRCLGHGLTVPWDLVWVLTPSLEKVLKNGKGIGFWSSAGSLDYRIVNNVRGMSPALVIFRTPPPWDASQPDTWVTLPDAWLVDGAVRLLVSRGTLIPTVSEFRM
;
A
#
# COMPACT_ATOMS: atom_id res chain seq x y z
N HIS A 1 13.77 -9.70 13.62
CA HIS A 1 12.49 -9.42 14.32
C HIS A 1 11.55 -8.69 13.38
N ALA A 2 10.46 -9.33 12.95
CA ALA A 2 9.41 -8.64 12.20
C ALA A 2 8.62 -7.74 13.17
N SER A 3 8.55 -6.43 12.90
CA SER A 3 7.72 -5.53 13.70
C SER A 3 6.25 -5.83 13.43
N ALA A 4 5.43 -5.80 14.48
CA ALA A 4 3.98 -5.95 14.38
C ALA A 4 3.30 -4.68 13.80
N CYS A 5 4.06 -3.60 13.60
CA CYS A 5 3.58 -2.40 12.93
C CYS A 5 3.27 -2.70 11.46
N TRP A 6 2.06 -2.34 11.00
CA TRP A 6 1.69 -2.51 9.60
C TRP A 6 2.55 -1.71 8.62
N GLY A 7 3.21 -0.64 9.08
CA GLY A 7 4.18 0.10 8.28
C GLY A 7 5.38 -0.75 7.84
N ALA A 8 5.79 -1.74 8.65
CA ALA A 8 6.88 -2.65 8.30
C ALA A 8 6.49 -3.61 7.17
N HIS A 9 5.19 -3.94 7.04
CA HIS A 9 4.70 -4.74 5.92
C HIS A 9 4.78 -3.94 4.60
N CYS A 10 4.46 -2.64 4.62
CA CYS A 10 4.56 -1.80 3.42
C CYS A 10 6.01 -1.53 3.00
N CYS A 11 6.91 -1.24 3.93
CA CYS A 11 8.25 -0.77 3.60
C CYS A 11 9.25 -1.92 3.37
N SER A 12 8.81 -3.18 3.44
CA SER A 12 9.67 -4.39 3.45
C SER A 12 10.74 -4.41 4.57
N THR A 13 10.69 -3.45 5.50
CA THR A 13 11.62 -3.32 6.62
C THR A 13 10.95 -2.69 7.84
N ALA A 14 11.32 -3.19 9.01
CA ALA A 14 10.90 -2.62 10.29
C ALA A 14 11.86 -1.53 10.82
N ARG A 15 12.95 -1.24 10.09
CA ARG A 15 14.04 -0.34 10.55
C ARG A 15 13.55 1.04 11.00
N PHE A 16 12.48 1.53 10.39
CA PHE A 16 11.93 2.85 10.66
C PHE A 16 10.75 2.84 11.64
N CYS A 17 10.30 1.66 12.09
CA CYS A 17 9.22 1.57 13.07
C CYS A 17 9.73 1.85 14.48
N THR A 18 8.85 2.33 15.36
CA THR A 18 9.13 2.43 16.80
C THR A 18 9.40 1.04 17.37
N PRO A 19 10.56 0.78 18.00
CA PRO A 19 10.86 -0.50 18.62
C PRO A 19 9.83 -0.89 19.68
N GLY A 20 9.47 -2.17 19.73
CA GLY A 20 8.53 -2.69 20.73
C GLY A 20 7.06 -2.29 20.53
N PHE A 21 6.71 -1.61 19.43
CA PHE A 21 5.32 -1.26 19.13
C PHE A 21 4.42 -2.51 19.07
N LYS A 22 3.27 -2.42 19.74
CA LYS A 22 2.23 -3.45 19.73
C LYS A 22 0.96 -2.87 19.10
N PRO A 23 0.52 -3.37 17.92
CA PRO A 23 -0.71 -2.90 17.30
C PRO A 23 -1.91 -3.23 18.19
N GLN A 24 -2.82 -2.26 18.34
CA GLN A 24 -4.04 -2.46 19.13
C GLN A 24 -5.21 -2.89 18.24
N GLY A 25 -6.26 -3.46 18.83
CA GLY A 25 -7.52 -3.79 18.12
C GLY A 25 -8.24 -2.54 17.56
N GLY A 26 -9.22 -2.77 16.68
CA GLY A 26 -10.13 -1.71 16.24
C GLY A 26 -9.69 -0.96 14.97
N ARG A 27 -9.32 0.32 15.14
CA ARG A 27 -9.17 1.29 14.02
C ARG A 27 -7.94 1.00 13.15
N PHE A 28 -8.02 1.31 11.86
CA PHE A 28 -6.89 1.14 10.92
C PHE A 28 -5.59 1.81 11.43
N ARG A 29 -5.70 3.04 11.95
CA ARG A 29 -4.57 3.82 12.49
C ARG A 29 -3.88 3.15 13.68
N SER A 30 -4.59 2.38 14.52
CA SER A 30 -4.01 1.74 15.73
C SER A 30 -3.09 0.56 15.40
N LYS A 31 -2.96 0.21 14.13
CA LYS A 31 -2.06 -0.82 13.62
C LYS A 31 -0.68 -0.28 13.22
N PHE A 32 -0.48 1.03 13.29
CA PHE A 32 0.75 1.72 12.94
C PHE A 32 1.35 2.42 14.16
N CYS A 33 2.68 2.39 14.28
CA CYS A 33 3.39 3.15 15.30
C CYS A 33 3.40 4.65 14.99
N ASP A 34 3.63 5.48 16.02
CA ASP A 34 3.61 6.94 15.89
C ASP A 34 4.58 7.47 14.83
N ARG A 35 5.73 6.82 14.66
CA ARG A 35 6.70 7.20 13.62
C ARG A 35 6.14 7.01 12.20
N CYS A 36 5.50 5.87 11.94
CA CYS A 36 4.82 5.62 10.66
C CYS A 36 3.62 6.57 10.44
N LEU A 37 2.95 6.97 11.52
CA LEU A 37 1.83 7.91 11.46
C LEU A 37 2.27 9.35 11.23
N GLY A 38 3.41 9.76 11.79
CA GLY A 38 3.94 11.11 11.68
C GLY A 38 4.73 11.37 10.39
N HIS A 39 5.51 10.38 9.93
CA HIS A 39 6.39 10.54 8.76
C HIS A 39 5.85 9.89 7.48
N GLY A 40 4.78 9.11 7.58
CA GLY A 40 4.28 8.30 6.47
C GLY A 40 5.09 7.02 6.26
N LEU A 41 4.79 6.37 5.14
CA LEU A 41 5.37 5.11 4.70
C LEU A 41 6.04 5.32 3.35
N THR A 42 7.17 4.66 3.15
CA THR A 42 7.90 4.66 1.88
C THR A 42 7.85 3.25 1.31
N VAL A 43 7.09 3.08 0.23
CA VAL A 43 6.87 1.77 -0.39
C VAL A 43 7.66 1.71 -1.69
N PRO A 44 8.51 0.69 -1.88
CA PRO A 44 9.23 0.49 -3.14
C PRO A 44 8.29 0.50 -4.35
N TRP A 45 8.70 1.17 -5.43
CA TRP A 45 7.87 1.36 -6.62
C TRP A 45 7.44 0.05 -7.29
N ASP A 46 8.30 -0.97 -7.25
CA ASP A 46 8.08 -2.29 -7.84
C ASP A 46 6.98 -3.10 -7.12
N LEU A 47 6.62 -2.68 -5.90
CA LEU A 47 5.53 -3.24 -5.11
C LEU A 47 4.22 -2.47 -5.27
N VAL A 48 4.20 -1.29 -5.89
CA VAL A 48 3.00 -0.43 -5.96
C VAL A 48 2.54 -0.23 -7.39
N TRP A 49 1.24 -0.44 -7.60
CA TRP A 49 0.66 -0.50 -8.93
C TRP A 49 -0.66 0.26 -8.98
N VAL A 50 -0.98 0.79 -10.16
CA VAL A 50 -2.32 1.32 -10.44
C VAL A 50 -3.31 0.17 -10.45
N LEU A 51 -4.36 0.29 -9.65
CA LEU A 51 -5.47 -0.65 -9.62
C LEU A 51 -6.36 -0.38 -10.85
N THR A 52 -6.10 -1.10 -11.94
CA THR A 52 -6.88 -1.02 -13.17
C THR A 52 -8.24 -1.69 -13.02
N PRO A 53 -9.26 -1.34 -13.85
CA PRO A 53 -10.55 -2.04 -13.82
C PRO A 53 -10.47 -3.55 -14.03
N SER A 54 -9.44 -4.02 -14.76
CA SER A 54 -9.15 -5.44 -14.93
C SER A 54 -8.67 -6.07 -13.63
N LEU A 55 -7.75 -5.40 -12.92
CA LEU A 55 -7.29 -5.85 -11.61
C LEU A 55 -8.39 -5.79 -10.55
N GLU A 56 -9.29 -4.80 -10.55
CA GLU A 56 -10.42 -4.72 -9.60
C GLU A 56 -11.39 -5.91 -9.69
N LYS A 57 -11.52 -6.54 -10.86
CA LYS A 57 -12.35 -7.73 -11.03
C LYS A 57 -11.77 -8.94 -10.30
N VAL A 58 -10.45 -9.01 -10.21
CA VAL A 58 -9.69 -10.14 -9.64
C VAL A 58 -9.32 -9.88 -8.18
N LEU A 59 -8.84 -8.68 -7.88
CA LEU A 59 -8.39 -8.22 -6.58
C LEU A 59 -9.54 -7.55 -5.85
N LYS A 60 -10.00 -8.17 -4.76
CA LYS A 60 -11.08 -7.66 -3.92
C LYS A 60 -10.55 -7.45 -2.52
N ASN A 61 -10.97 -6.36 -1.87
CA ASN A 61 -10.69 -6.18 -0.45
C ASN A 61 -11.21 -7.40 0.32
N GLY A 62 -10.29 -8.17 0.92
CA GLY A 62 -10.64 -9.32 1.72
C GLY A 62 -11.31 -8.89 3.03
N LYS A 63 -12.20 -9.74 3.56
CA LYS A 63 -12.74 -9.61 4.93
C LYS A 63 -11.76 -10.14 6.01
N GLY A 64 -10.53 -10.46 5.62
CA GLY A 64 -9.54 -11.10 6.47
C GLY A 64 -9.05 -10.22 7.61
N ILE A 65 -8.71 -10.85 8.73
CA ILE A 65 -8.01 -10.20 9.84
C ILE A 65 -6.54 -10.05 9.44
N GLY A 66 -6.07 -8.83 9.22
CA GLY A 66 -4.64 -8.59 8.93
C GLY A 66 -4.38 -7.44 7.98
N PHE A 67 -3.11 -7.30 7.61
CA PHE A 67 -2.68 -6.27 6.65
C PHE A 67 -2.88 -6.71 5.20
N TRP A 68 -2.54 -7.96 4.85
CA TRP A 68 -2.64 -8.46 3.48
C TRP A 68 -3.99 -9.13 3.21
N SER A 69 -4.54 -8.89 2.02
CA SER A 69 -5.53 -9.75 1.35
C SER A 69 -4.80 -10.73 0.44
N SER A 70 -5.40 -11.89 0.16
CA SER A 70 -4.78 -12.91 -0.69
C SER A 70 -5.71 -13.31 -1.83
N ALA A 71 -5.15 -13.49 -3.03
CA ALA A 71 -5.84 -14.03 -4.20
C ALA A 71 -4.87 -14.95 -4.96
N GLY A 72 -5.15 -16.26 -4.97
CA GLY A 72 -4.20 -17.25 -5.48
C GLY A 72 -2.89 -17.20 -4.69
N SER A 73 -1.77 -17.02 -5.39
CA SER A 73 -0.42 -16.89 -4.81
C SER A 73 -0.02 -15.44 -4.47
N LEU A 74 -0.90 -14.46 -4.72
CA LEU A 74 -0.60 -13.05 -4.52
C LEU A 74 -1.14 -12.56 -3.18
N ASP A 75 -0.25 -11.99 -2.36
CA ASP A 75 -0.58 -11.19 -1.19
C ASP A 75 -0.55 -9.70 -1.57
N TYR A 76 -1.64 -8.98 -1.31
CA TYR A 76 -1.80 -7.59 -1.70
C TYR A 76 -2.63 -6.77 -0.72
N ARG A 77 -2.54 -5.44 -0.83
CA ARG A 77 -3.34 -4.49 -0.08
C ARG A 77 -3.81 -3.40 -1.04
N ILE A 78 -5.12 -3.31 -1.24
CA ILE A 78 -5.70 -2.17 -1.94
C ILE A 78 -5.54 -0.93 -1.06
N VAL A 79 -4.96 0.11 -1.66
CA VAL A 79 -4.92 1.46 -1.12
C VAL A 79 -6.24 2.09 -1.50
N ASN A 80 -7.21 2.02 -0.59
CA ASN A 80 -8.51 2.66 -0.78
C ASN A 80 -8.28 4.16 -0.77
N ASN A 81 -8.17 4.73 -1.96
CA ASN A 81 -8.19 6.16 -2.17
C ASN A 81 -9.52 6.72 -1.68
N VAL A 82 -9.48 7.88 -1.01
CA VAL A 82 -10.71 8.56 -0.59
C VAL A 82 -11.52 8.90 -1.84
N ARG A 83 -12.85 8.86 -1.77
CA ARG A 83 -13.74 9.20 -2.90
C ARG A 83 -13.25 10.46 -3.61
N GLY A 84 -12.90 10.35 -4.91
CA GLY A 84 -12.34 11.42 -5.73
C GLY A 84 -10.83 11.35 -5.99
N MET A 85 -10.08 10.48 -5.29
CA MET A 85 -8.66 10.27 -5.54
C MET A 85 -8.46 9.16 -6.59
N SER A 86 -7.96 9.53 -7.77
CA SER A 86 -7.62 8.63 -8.87
C SER A 86 -6.14 8.78 -9.24
N PRO A 87 -5.45 7.72 -9.66
CA PRO A 87 -5.90 6.32 -9.70
C PRO A 87 -5.84 5.63 -8.33
N ALA A 88 -6.74 4.67 -8.07
CA ALA A 88 -6.61 3.75 -6.94
C ALA A 88 -5.32 2.92 -7.07
N LEU A 89 -4.70 2.55 -5.95
CA LEU A 89 -3.47 1.76 -5.96
C LEU A 89 -3.64 0.42 -5.29
N VAL A 90 -2.74 -0.50 -5.61
CA VAL A 90 -2.53 -1.75 -4.90
C VAL A 90 -1.06 -1.91 -4.55
N ILE A 91 -0.80 -2.36 -3.32
CA ILE A 91 0.54 -2.74 -2.85
C ILE A 91 0.60 -4.26 -2.84
N PHE A 92 1.60 -4.85 -3.47
CA PHE A 92 1.89 -6.28 -3.38
C PHE A 92 2.95 -6.53 -2.32
N ARG A 93 2.84 -7.66 -1.62
CA ARG A 93 3.82 -8.08 -0.61
C ARG A 93 5.17 -8.45 -1.21
N THR A 94 5.12 -9.07 -2.39
CA THR A 94 6.26 -9.42 -3.22
C THR A 94 5.97 -8.95 -4.64
N PRO A 95 6.98 -8.58 -5.44
CA PRO A 95 6.73 -8.25 -6.83
C PRO A 95 5.99 -9.41 -7.49
N PRO A 96 4.82 -9.18 -8.11
CA PRO A 96 4.11 -10.24 -8.80
C PRO A 96 5.00 -10.77 -9.95
N PRO A 97 4.90 -12.06 -10.32
CA PRO A 97 5.60 -12.56 -11.50
C PRO A 97 5.09 -11.77 -12.70
N TRP A 98 5.93 -10.87 -13.20
CA TRP A 98 5.58 -10.00 -14.31
C TRP A 98 5.41 -10.87 -15.55
N ASP A 99 4.18 -11.08 -15.99
CA ASP A 99 3.98 -11.59 -17.32
C ASP A 99 4.09 -10.40 -18.30
N ALA A 100 5.29 -10.23 -18.86
CA ALA A 100 5.57 -9.23 -19.88
C ALA A 100 4.68 -9.40 -21.14
N SER A 101 3.95 -10.51 -21.27
CA SER A 101 2.98 -10.73 -22.34
C SER A 101 1.62 -10.07 -22.11
N GLN A 102 1.36 -9.47 -20.94
CA GLN A 102 0.09 -8.75 -20.65
C GLN A 102 0.28 -7.25 -20.30
N PRO A 103 0.93 -6.45 -21.15
CA PRO A 103 1.29 -5.05 -20.85
C PRO A 103 0.08 -4.15 -20.52
N ASP A 104 -1.10 -4.44 -21.07
CA ASP A 104 -2.30 -3.61 -20.90
C ASP A 104 -2.97 -3.71 -19.51
N THR A 105 -2.59 -4.71 -18.70
CA THR A 105 -3.08 -4.88 -17.32
C THR A 105 -2.25 -4.11 -16.29
N TRP A 106 -1.13 -3.56 -16.72
CA TRP A 106 0.04 -3.27 -15.89
C TRP A 106 0.49 -1.82 -16.11
N VAL A 107 -0.35 -0.86 -15.73
CA VAL A 107 -0.01 0.57 -15.85
C VAL A 107 1.00 0.92 -14.76
N THR A 108 2.22 1.26 -15.19
CA THR A 108 3.25 1.83 -14.32
C THR A 108 2.72 3.09 -13.64
N LEU A 109 3.08 3.30 -12.37
CA LEU A 109 2.79 4.54 -11.67
C LEU A 109 3.30 5.74 -12.46
N PRO A 110 2.57 6.87 -12.52
CA PRO A 110 3.10 8.09 -13.09
C PRO A 110 4.39 8.50 -12.36
N ASP A 111 5.42 8.95 -13.08
CA ASP A 111 6.71 9.35 -12.48
C ASP A 111 6.54 10.40 -11.37
N ALA A 112 5.55 11.29 -11.51
CA ALA A 112 5.19 12.29 -10.50
C ALA A 112 4.81 11.71 -9.12
N TRP A 113 4.49 10.42 -9.06
CA TRP A 113 4.14 9.72 -7.82
C TRP A 113 5.35 9.11 -7.11
N LEU A 114 6.50 9.09 -7.80
CA LEU A 114 7.74 8.52 -7.29
C LEU A 114 8.59 9.61 -6.67
N VAL A 115 9.01 9.37 -5.43
CA VAL A 115 10.03 10.17 -4.74
C VAL A 115 11.16 9.22 -4.40
N ASP A 116 12.33 9.43 -4.99
CA ASP A 116 13.51 8.58 -4.81
C ASP A 116 13.26 7.09 -5.15
N GLY A 117 12.45 6.81 -6.18
CA GLY A 117 12.09 5.45 -6.57
C GLY A 117 11.11 4.77 -5.61
N ALA A 118 10.33 5.52 -4.84
CA ALA A 118 9.33 4.97 -3.94
C ALA A 118 8.05 5.79 -3.95
N VAL A 119 6.94 5.14 -3.65
CA VAL A 119 5.66 5.81 -3.39
C VAL A 119 5.58 6.16 -1.92
N ARG A 120 5.31 7.43 -1.64
CA ARG A 120 5.06 7.91 -0.28
C ARG A 120 3.57 7.85 0.04
N LEU A 121 3.24 7.17 1.14
CA LEU A 121 1.87 7.00 1.61
C LEU A 121 1.69 7.56 3.03
N LEU A 122 0.50 8.06 3.34
CA LEU A 122 0.11 8.48 4.69
C LEU A 122 -1.07 7.64 5.19
N VAL A 123 -1.10 7.41 6.50
CA VAL A 123 -2.28 6.83 7.15
C VAL A 123 -3.25 7.96 7.46
N SER A 124 -4.32 8.06 6.68
CA SER A 124 -5.33 9.11 6.83
C SER A 124 -6.71 8.57 6.48
N ARG A 125 -7.77 9.17 7.05
CA ARG A 125 -9.17 8.84 6.72
C ARG A 125 -9.50 7.33 6.75
N GLY A 126 -8.85 6.59 7.66
CA GLY A 126 -9.07 5.15 7.84
C GLY A 126 -8.40 4.24 6.81
N THR A 127 -7.49 4.77 5.99
CA THR A 127 -6.82 4.06 4.88
C THR A 127 -5.39 4.58 4.68
N LEU A 128 -4.68 4.02 3.70
CA LEU A 128 -3.46 4.60 3.14
C LEU A 128 -3.84 5.55 1.99
N ILE A 129 -3.17 6.69 1.91
CA ILE A 129 -3.33 7.63 0.80
C ILE A 129 -1.95 8.05 0.25
N PRO A 130 -1.78 8.20 -1.06
CA PRO A 130 -0.60 8.82 -1.66
C PRO A 130 -0.37 10.26 -1.18
N THR A 131 0.87 10.67 -0.95
CA THR A 131 1.21 12.08 -0.64
C THR A 131 1.22 12.97 -1.87
N VAL A 132 1.52 12.37 -3.03
CA VAL A 132 1.65 13.00 -4.34
C VAL A 132 0.54 12.48 -5.24
N SER A 133 -0.70 12.60 -4.79
CA SER A 133 -1.85 12.51 -5.69
C SER A 133 -2.13 13.90 -6.23
N GLU A 134 -2.49 14.07 -7.50
CA GLU A 134 -3.08 15.32 -7.97
C GLU A 134 -4.36 15.61 -7.16
N PHE A 135 -4.20 16.37 -6.08
CA PHE A 135 -5.29 17.03 -5.37
C PHE A 135 -5.70 18.21 -6.25
N ARG A 136 -6.57 17.96 -7.24
CA ARG A 136 -7.48 19.04 -7.63
C ARG A 136 -8.61 19.05 -6.62
N MET A 137 -8.47 19.93 -5.62
CA MET A 137 -9.62 20.44 -4.87
C MET A 137 -10.56 21.19 -5.82
#